data_AF-A0A139DHW9-F1
#
_entry.id   AF-A0A139DHW9-F1
#
_cell.length_a   1.000
_cell.length_b   1.000
_cell.length_c   1.000
_cell.angle_alpha   90.00
_cell.angle_beta   90.00
_cell.angle_gamma   90.00
#
_symmetry.space_group_name_H-M   'P 1'
#
loop_
_entity.id
_entity.type
_entity.pdbx_description
1 polymer ?
#
loop_
_entity_poly.entity_id
_entity_poly.type
_entity_poly.pdbx_seq_one_letter_code
_entity_poly.pdbx_strand_id
1 'polypeptide(L)' 'MLSNMTFKTSTMSSILAWMDENNATGEEAAVYFLSNNKDEWSNWLNDSARKRLANILE' A
#
# COMPACT_ATOMS: atom_id res chain seq x y z
N MET A 1 15.44 1.92 2.84
CA MET A 1 14.61 3.10 2.50
C MET A 1 13.74 2.72 1.32
N LEU A 2 12.46 3.12 1.28
CA LEU A 2 11.53 2.82 0.17
C LEU A 2 11.81 3.78 -1.01
N SER A 3 13.01 3.70 -1.58
CA SER A 3 13.46 4.65 -2.60
C SER A 3 12.65 4.59 -3.90
N ASN A 4 11.91 3.51 -4.11
CA ASN A 4 11.04 3.29 -5.27
C ASN A 4 9.56 3.57 -4.97
N MET A 5 9.23 4.17 -3.82
CA MET A 5 7.85 4.46 -3.44
C MET A 5 7.22 5.45 -4.42
N THR A 6 6.20 5.00 -5.13
CA THR A 6 5.44 5.81 -6.07
C THR A 6 3.98 5.40 -6.02
N PHE A 7 3.07 6.37 -5.95
CA PHE A 7 1.64 6.12 -5.92
C PHE A 7 1.03 6.57 -7.25
N LYS A 8 0.23 5.69 -7.86
CA LYS A 8 -0.63 6.14 -8.96
C LYS A 8 -1.67 7.12 -8.40
N THR A 9 -1.93 8.20 -9.14
CA THR A 9 -2.96 9.18 -8.76
C THR A 9 -4.32 8.51 -8.57
N SER A 10 -4.69 7.56 -9.43
CA SER A 10 -5.94 6.80 -9.32
C SER A 10 -6.03 5.99 -8.02
N THR A 11 -4.92 5.38 -7.58
CA THR A 11 -4.86 4.63 -6.33
C THR A 11 -5.07 5.58 -5.15
N MET A 12 -4.35 6.71 -5.11
CA MET A 12 -4.50 7.71 -4.06
C MET A 12 -5.93 8.27 -3.99
N SER A 13 -6.53 8.61 -5.13
CA SER A 13 -7.92 9.07 -5.18
C SER A 13 -8.90 8.03 -4.65
N SER A 14 -8.69 6.75 -4.96
CA SER A 14 -9.55 5.66 -4.47
C SER A 14 -9.45 5.48 -2.95
N ILE A 15 -8.26 5.68 -2.38
CA ILE A 15 -8.07 5.62 -0.93
C ILE A 15 -8.72 6.79 -0.23
N LEU A 16 -8.59 8.01 -0.76
CA LEU A 16 -9.26 9.18 -0.18
C LEU A 16 -10.79 9.04 -0.21
N ALA A 17 -11.34 8.49 -1.29
CA ALA A 17 -12.78 8.20 -1.37
C ALA A 17 -13.19 7.16 -0.34
N TRP A 18 -12.44 6.05 -0.22
CA TRP A 18 -12.70 5.03 0.80
C TRP A 18 -12.60 5.59 2.22
N MET A 19 -11.64 6.47 2.49
CA MET A 19 -11.49 7.13 3.79
C MET A 19 -12.72 7.97 4.14
N ASP A 20 -13.22 8.75 3.19
CA ASP A 20 -14.42 9.59 3.36
C ASP A 20 -15.66 8.73 3.62
N GLU A 21 -15.87 7.68 2.81
CA GLU A 21 -17.00 6.75 2.94
C GLU A 21 -17.02 6.00 4.28
N ASN A 22 -15.84 5.69 4.82
CA ASN A 22 -15.71 4.91 6.06
C ASN A 22 -15.39 5.78 7.27
N ASN A 23 -15.31 7.11 7.11
CA ASN A 23 -14.85 8.05 8.13
C ASN A 23 -13.54 7.59 8.80
N ALA A 24 -12.61 7.10 7.98
CA ALA A 24 -11.38 6.45 8.41
C ALA A 24 -10.23 7.44 8.60
N THR A 25 -9.35 7.11 9.54
CA THR A 25 -8.11 7.82 9.82
C THR A 25 -7.03 7.54 8.76
N GLY A 26 -5.96 8.34 8.76
CA GLY A 26 -4.82 8.11 7.86
C GLY A 26 -4.12 6.77 8.12
N GLU A 27 -4.06 6.34 9.38
CA GLU A 27 -3.51 5.05 9.78
C GLU A 27 -4.36 3.88 9.25
N GLU A 28 -5.68 3.97 9.37
CA GLU A 28 -6.60 2.96 8.82
C GLU A 28 -6.51 2.91 7.30
N ALA A 29 -6.37 4.06 6.64
CA ALA A 29 -6.12 4.15 5.21
C ALA A 29 -4.80 3.49 4.80
N ALA A 30 -3.74 3.66 5.60
CA ALA A 30 -2.46 3.01 5.36
C ALA A 30 -2.56 1.49 5.49
N VAL A 31 -3.28 0.98 6.50
CA VAL A 31 -3.54 -0.47 6.65
C VAL A 31 -4.39 -0.99 5.48
N TYR A 32 -5.42 -0.25 5.08
CA TYR A 32 -6.25 -0.59 3.93
C TYR A 32 -5.43 -0.62 2.64
N PHE A 33 -4.58 0.37 2.40
CA PHE A 33 -3.65 0.41 1.27
C PHE A 33 -2.77 -0.83 1.23
N LEU A 34 -2.06 -1.12 2.33
CA LEU A 34 -1.11 -2.23 2.42
C LEU A 34 -1.80 -3.59 2.22
N SER A 35 -3.04 -3.72 2.68
CA SER A 35 -3.81 -4.96 2.57
C SER A 35 -4.34 -5.21 1.16
N ASN A 36 -4.79 -4.15 0.47
CA ASN A 36 -5.53 -4.27 -0.80
C ASN A 36 -4.70 -3.94 -2.05
N ASN A 37 -3.52 -3.33 -1.90
CA ASN A 37 -2.68 -2.89 -3.03
C ASN A 37 -1.29 -3.55 -3.00
N LYS A 38 -1.21 -4.83 -2.60
CA LYS A 38 0.03 -5.61 -2.50
C LYS A 38 0.86 -5.57 -3.78
N ASP A 39 0.21 -5.66 -4.93
CA ASP A 39 0.88 -5.60 -6.23
C ASP A 39 1.59 -4.26 -6.46
N GLU A 40 1.05 -3.15 -5.96
CA GLU A 40 1.65 -1.83 -6.15
C GLU A 40 2.89 -1.66 -5.26
N TRP A 41 2.77 -1.91 -3.95
CA TRP A 41 3.87 -1.65 -3.02
C TRP A 41 4.93 -2.74 -2.96
N SER A 42 4.62 -3.98 -3.35
CA SER A 42 5.61 -5.07 -3.45
C SER A 42 6.71 -4.79 -4.49
N ASN A 43 6.42 -3.94 -5.47
CA ASN A 43 7.38 -3.45 -6.46
C ASN A 43 8.38 -2.45 -5.88
N TRP A 44 8.06 -1.82 -4.73
CA TRP A 44 8.98 -0.90 -4.08
C TRP A 44 10.04 -1.62 -3.24
N LEU A 45 9.82 -2.90 -2.96
CA LEU A 45 10.73 -3.72 -2.17
C LEU A 45 11.95 -4.13 -2.97
N ASN A 46 13.12 -4.05 -2.34
CA ASN A 46 14.29 -4.76 -2.84
C ASN A 46 14.16 -6.27 -2.57
N ASP A 47 15.04 -7.07 -3.18
CA ASP A 47 14.96 -8.53 -3.09
C ASP A 47 15.04 -9.08 -1.66
N SER A 48 15.83 -8.44 -0.79
CA SER A 48 15.95 -8.83 0.61
C SER A 48 14.63 -8.60 1.37
N ALA A 49 14.00 -7.44 1.17
CA ALA A 49 12.71 -7.12 1.78
C ALA A 49 11.59 -8.01 1.23
N ARG A 50 11.56 -8.27 -0.09
CA ARG A 50 10.59 -9.19 -0.71
C ARG A 50 10.68 -10.60 -0.12
N LYS A 51 11.90 -11.13 0.06
CA LYS A 51 12.12 -12.44 0.71
C LYS A 51 11.61 -12.47 2.14
N ARG A 52 11.82 -11.41 2.93
CA ARG A 52 11.36 -11.34 4.32
C ARG A 52 9.85 -11.20 4.47
N LEU A 53 9.18 -10.64 3.45
CA LEU A 53 7.74 -10.40 3.42
C LEU A 53 6.98 -11.40 2.55
N ALA A 54 7.62 -12.46 2.06
CA ALA A 54 7.01 -13.44 1.16
C ALA A 54 5.68 -13.98 1.71
N ASN A 55 5.63 -14.32 3.00
CA ASN A 55 4.43 -14.86 3.67
C ASN A 55 3.21 -13.93 3.67
N ILE A 56 3.40 -12.62 3.47
CA ILE A 56 2.29 -11.65 3.38
C ILE A 56 2.01 -11.21 1.95
N LEU A 57 2.89 -11.55 1.01
CA LEU A 57 2.76 -11.27 -0.42
C LEU A 57 2.12 -12.43 -1.20
N GLU A 58 2.11 -13.63 -0.63
CA GLU A 58 1.34 -14.80 -1.12
C GLU A 58 -0.17 -14.67 -0.87
#